data_AF-A0A846DUD5-F1
#
_entry.id   AF-A0A846DUD5-F1
#
_cell.length_a   1.000
_cell.length_b   1.000
_cell.length_c   1.000
_cell.angle_alpha   90.00
_cell.angle_beta   90.00
_cell.angle_gamma   90.00
#
_symmetry.space_group_name_H-M   'P 1'
#
loop_
_entity.id
_entity.type
_entity.pdbx_description
1 polymer ?
#
loop_
_entity_poly.entity_id
_entity_poly.type
_entity_poly.pdbx_seq_one_letter_code
_entity_poly.pdbx_strand_id
1 'polypeptide(L)'
;MPHLKIAWTRWLSLFGLTLATWAIAIAPLAQSAQSITCNPQDKWISVSNAQPINQLHIFCGESQGDRLLGLHSRPNGQNPPTVAQLQITQPPNAQGIYGVQWRHRDGSARKFSTFFPDRCSKQQVLNSIAHAATHPITCPATAPRWAWCGRNSPRENSQQFCQANNGTPFAIAGARLRDGRINTAFPIRQ
;
A
#
# COMPACT_ATOMS: atom_id res chain seq x y z
N MET A 1 89.31 -20.99 -10.86
CA MET A 1 88.97 -20.05 -9.78
C MET A 1 88.29 -18.85 -10.40
N PRO A 2 87.19 -18.39 -9.80
CA PRO A 2 85.99 -17.93 -10.51
C PRO A 2 86.11 -16.45 -10.89
N HIS A 3 85.26 -15.97 -11.81
CA HIS A 3 84.47 -14.74 -11.63
C HIS A 3 83.41 -14.66 -12.74
N LEU A 4 82.23 -15.13 -12.33
CA LEU A 4 80.88 -14.76 -12.73
C LEU A 4 80.78 -13.45 -13.56
N LYS A 5 80.22 -13.53 -14.77
CA LYS A 5 79.67 -12.36 -15.49
C LYS A 5 78.16 -12.55 -15.65
N ILE A 6 77.40 -11.83 -14.83
CA ILE A 6 75.95 -11.74 -14.89
C ILE A 6 75.59 -10.67 -15.92
N ALA A 7 74.94 -11.07 -17.02
CA ALA A 7 74.45 -10.18 -18.07
C ALA A 7 72.91 -10.27 -18.17
N TRP A 8 72.25 -9.43 -17.38
CA TRP A 8 71.10 -8.57 -17.71
C TRP A 8 70.15 -9.07 -18.83
N THR A 9 69.05 -9.72 -18.44
CA THR A 9 67.83 -9.81 -19.26
C THR A 9 66.77 -8.90 -18.67
N ARG A 10 66.39 -7.90 -19.46
CA ARG A 10 65.31 -6.93 -19.20
C ARG A 10 63.98 -7.65 -19.09
N TRP A 11 63.34 -7.58 -17.94
CA TRP A 11 61.93 -7.95 -17.78
C TRP A 11 61.08 -6.77 -18.24
N LEU A 12 60.45 -6.91 -19.40
CA LEU A 12 59.44 -5.97 -19.88
C LEU A 12 58.20 -6.09 -19.00
N SER A 13 58.00 -5.08 -18.15
CA SER A 13 56.75 -4.84 -17.42
C SER A 13 55.67 -4.43 -18.42
N LEU A 14 54.70 -5.31 -18.65
CA LEU A 14 53.40 -4.95 -19.23
C LEU A 14 52.30 -5.68 -18.45
N PHE A 15 52.06 -5.23 -17.22
CA PHE A 15 50.76 -5.43 -16.58
C PHE A 15 49.78 -4.45 -17.21
N GLY A 16 49.12 -4.89 -18.29
CA GLY A 16 47.96 -4.19 -18.83
C GLY A 16 46.81 -4.29 -17.84
N LEU A 17 46.61 -3.23 -17.05
CA LEU A 17 45.39 -3.02 -16.27
C LEU A 17 44.24 -2.68 -17.22
N THR A 18 43.49 -3.68 -17.66
CA THR A 18 42.19 -3.48 -18.28
C THR A 18 41.17 -3.16 -17.19
N LEU A 19 40.92 -1.87 -16.97
CA LEU A 19 39.78 -1.39 -16.17
C LEU A 19 38.49 -1.68 -16.94
N ALA A 20 37.93 -2.87 -16.75
CA ALA A 20 36.56 -3.18 -17.16
C ALA A 20 35.61 -2.42 -16.22
N THR A 21 35.15 -1.25 -16.62
CA THR A 21 34.10 -0.51 -15.91
C THR A 21 32.76 -1.24 -16.12
N TRP A 22 32.35 -2.04 -15.14
CA TRP A 22 31.01 -2.61 -15.07
C TRP A 22 30.02 -1.52 -14.68
N ALA A 23 29.39 -0.89 -15.68
CA ALA A 23 28.23 -0.04 -15.44
C ALA A 23 27.03 -0.94 -15.07
N ILE A 24 26.82 -1.13 -13.76
CA ILE A 24 25.60 -1.77 -13.25
C ILE A 24 24.47 -0.76 -13.45
N ALA A 25 23.68 -0.92 -14.52
CA ALA A 25 22.43 -0.21 -14.68
C ALA A 25 21.47 -0.69 -13.58
N ILE A 26 21.31 0.12 -12.54
CA ILE A 26 20.28 -0.09 -11.52
C ILE A 26 18.94 0.27 -12.18
N ALA A 27 18.30 -0.70 -12.81
CA ALA A 27 16.93 -0.54 -13.26
C ALA A 27 16.04 -0.35 -12.03
N PRO A 28 15.24 0.73 -11.94
CA PRO A 28 14.27 0.86 -10.86
C PRO A 28 13.27 -0.30 -10.99
N LEU A 29 13.13 -1.09 -9.92
CA LEU A 29 12.08 -2.10 -9.81
C LEU A 29 10.74 -1.38 -9.88
N ALA A 30 10.15 -1.32 -11.08
CA ALA A 30 8.76 -0.93 -11.25
C ALA A 30 7.92 -1.97 -10.50
N GLN A 31 7.45 -1.61 -9.30
CA GLN A 31 6.47 -2.41 -8.58
C GLN A 31 5.22 -2.49 -9.46
N SER A 32 5.00 -3.66 -10.05
CA SER A 32 3.84 -3.91 -10.89
C SER A 32 2.58 -3.60 -10.08
N ALA A 33 1.70 -2.80 -10.69
CA ALA A 33 0.38 -2.55 -10.16
C ALA A 33 -0.36 -3.89 -10.10
N GLN A 34 -0.42 -4.52 -8.93
CA GLN A 34 -1.23 -5.71 -8.74
C GLN A 34 -2.70 -5.34 -8.97
N SER A 35 -3.32 -5.98 -9.96
CA SER A 35 -4.74 -5.84 -10.23
C SER A 35 -5.55 -6.39 -9.04
N ILE A 36 -6.67 -5.73 -8.74
CA ILE A 36 -7.58 -6.20 -7.69
C ILE A 36 -8.38 -7.39 -8.21
N THR A 37 -8.09 -8.58 -7.69
CA THR A 37 -8.93 -9.78 -7.85
C THR A 37 -9.97 -9.81 -6.74
N CYS A 38 -11.23 -10.04 -7.11
CA CYS A 38 -12.37 -10.07 -6.18
C CYS A 38 -12.94 -11.48 -6.04
N ASN A 39 -12.08 -12.44 -5.72
CA ASN A 39 -12.46 -13.81 -5.47
C ASN A 39 -12.91 -13.96 -3.99
N PRO A 40 -14.11 -14.49 -3.69
CA PRO A 40 -14.57 -14.67 -2.31
C PRO A 40 -13.60 -15.45 -1.42
N GLN A 41 -12.86 -16.39 -2.00
CA GLN A 41 -11.84 -17.21 -1.33
C GLN A 41 -10.66 -16.37 -0.84
N ASP A 42 -10.38 -15.23 -1.47
CA ASP A 42 -9.28 -14.34 -1.13
C ASP A 42 -9.68 -13.35 -0.02
N LYS A 43 -10.79 -13.58 0.70
CA LYS A 43 -11.31 -12.63 1.70
C LYS A 43 -10.24 -12.14 2.67
N TRP A 44 -9.43 -13.05 3.20
CA TRP A 44 -8.46 -12.76 4.24
C TRP A 44 -7.04 -12.77 3.69
N ILE A 45 -6.31 -11.69 3.94
CA ILE A 45 -4.89 -11.59 3.61
C ILE A 45 -4.04 -11.37 4.86
N SER A 46 -2.96 -12.11 4.97
CA SER A 46 -1.95 -11.91 6.01
C SER A 46 -0.98 -10.81 5.58
N VAL A 47 -0.72 -9.88 6.50
CA VAL A 47 0.32 -8.86 6.37
C VAL A 47 1.24 -9.02 7.57
N SER A 48 2.55 -8.89 7.34
CA SER A 48 3.54 -9.09 8.41
C SER A 48 3.20 -8.28 9.66
N ASN A 49 3.32 -8.90 10.83
CA ASN A 49 3.11 -8.30 12.14
C ASN A 49 1.68 -7.77 12.42
N ALA A 50 0.66 -8.23 11.67
CA ALA A 50 -0.73 -7.88 11.94
C ALA A 50 -1.68 -9.08 11.81
N GLN A 51 -2.86 -8.93 12.39
CA GLN A 51 -3.98 -9.86 12.19
C GLN A 51 -4.46 -9.81 10.73
N PRO A 52 -5.00 -10.92 10.18
CA PRO A 52 -5.50 -10.95 8.81
C PRO A 52 -6.52 -9.84 8.52
N ILE A 53 -6.43 -9.27 7.32
CA ILE A 53 -7.28 -8.15 6.85
C ILE A 53 -8.31 -8.68 5.84
N ASN A 54 -9.56 -8.25 5.97
CA ASN A 54 -10.62 -8.51 4.99
C ASN A 54 -10.38 -7.65 3.73
N GLN A 55 -9.57 -8.13 2.80
CA GLN A 55 -9.20 -7.36 1.61
C GLN A 55 -10.37 -7.11 0.66
N LEU A 56 -11.38 -8.00 0.64
CA LEU A 56 -12.57 -7.79 -0.20
C LEU A 56 -13.38 -6.58 0.28
N HIS A 57 -13.45 -6.36 1.59
CA HIS A 57 -14.08 -5.16 2.14
C HIS A 57 -13.34 -3.87 1.78
N ILE A 58 -12.01 -3.92 1.67
CA ILE A 58 -11.22 -2.72 1.36
C ILE A 58 -11.28 -2.39 -0.13
N PHE A 59 -11.12 -3.41 -0.99
CA PHE A 59 -10.85 -3.19 -2.41
C PHE A 59 -11.98 -3.63 -3.35
N CYS A 60 -12.90 -4.48 -2.90
CA CYS A 60 -13.86 -5.15 -3.78
C CYS A 60 -15.33 -4.79 -3.52
N GLY A 61 -15.66 -3.94 -2.56
CA GLY A 61 -17.07 -3.59 -2.37
C GLY A 61 -17.86 -4.75 -1.79
N GLU A 62 -17.52 -5.19 -0.58
CA GLU A 62 -18.22 -6.30 0.07
C GLU A 62 -19.71 -5.97 0.25
N SER A 63 -20.57 -6.89 -0.17
CA SER A 63 -22.03 -6.83 0.01
C SER A 63 -22.53 -8.07 0.76
N GLN A 64 -23.68 -7.92 1.42
CA GLN A 64 -24.40 -9.02 2.04
C GLN A 64 -25.90 -8.80 1.81
N GLY A 65 -26.49 -9.60 0.92
CA GLY A 65 -27.86 -9.35 0.46
C GLY A 65 -27.94 -8.03 -0.30
N ASP A 66 -28.86 -7.16 0.11
CA ASP A 66 -29.06 -5.81 -0.44
C ASP A 66 -28.15 -4.73 0.19
N ARG A 67 -27.37 -5.11 1.22
CA ARG A 67 -26.58 -4.19 2.02
C ARG A 67 -25.11 -4.15 1.58
N LEU A 68 -24.65 -2.94 1.25
CA LEU A 68 -23.23 -2.65 1.07
C LEU A 68 -22.50 -2.51 2.40
N LEU A 69 -21.40 -3.25 2.55
CA LEU A 69 -20.57 -3.29 3.75
C LEU A 69 -19.41 -2.31 3.63
N GLY A 70 -18.57 -2.41 2.60
CA GLY A 70 -17.48 -1.44 2.43
C GLY A 70 -16.66 -1.56 1.16
N LEU A 71 -16.03 -0.44 0.82
CA LEU A 71 -15.11 -0.21 -0.28
C LEU A 71 -14.36 1.07 0.07
N HIS A 72 -13.03 1.02 0.17
CA HIS A 72 -12.24 2.13 0.72
C HIS A 72 -10.97 2.43 -0.06
N SER A 73 -10.69 1.71 -1.14
CA SER A 73 -9.54 1.97 -1.99
C SER A 73 -9.80 1.50 -3.41
N ARG A 74 -9.26 2.25 -4.37
CA ARG A 74 -9.16 1.87 -5.78
C ARG A 74 -7.73 2.13 -6.25
N PRO A 75 -6.78 1.20 -6.01
CA PRO A 75 -5.39 1.41 -6.37
C PRO A 75 -5.22 1.85 -7.83
N ASN A 76 -4.41 2.87 -8.04
CA ASN A 76 -4.18 3.57 -9.31
C ASN A 76 -5.46 4.16 -9.94
N GLY A 77 -6.48 4.45 -9.14
CA GLY A 77 -7.76 4.95 -9.61
C GLY A 77 -8.61 3.92 -10.36
N GLN A 78 -8.30 2.63 -10.24
CA GLN A 78 -9.00 1.58 -10.95
C GLN A 78 -10.12 0.99 -10.09
N ASN A 79 -11.37 1.15 -10.54
CA ASN A 79 -12.51 0.52 -9.86
C ASN A 79 -12.39 -1.00 -9.95
N PRO A 80 -12.70 -1.74 -8.87
CA PRO A 80 -12.71 -3.20 -8.92
C PRO A 80 -13.84 -3.70 -9.84
N PRO A 81 -13.73 -4.94 -10.35
CA PRO A 81 -14.72 -5.50 -11.28
C PRO A 81 -16.13 -5.60 -10.70
N THR A 82 -16.27 -5.60 -9.38
CA THR A 82 -17.52 -5.68 -8.62
C THR A 82 -18.29 -4.35 -8.53
N VAL A 83 -17.64 -3.21 -8.84
CA VAL A 83 -18.26 -1.89 -8.73
C VAL A 83 -18.88 -1.49 -10.08
N ALA A 84 -20.17 -1.17 -10.06
CA ALA A 84 -20.92 -0.76 -11.24
C ALA A 84 -20.77 0.75 -11.51
N GLN A 85 -20.78 1.55 -10.45
CA GLN A 85 -20.71 3.01 -10.51
C GLN A 85 -19.94 3.54 -9.31
N LEU A 86 -19.12 4.57 -9.53
CA LEU A 86 -18.44 5.31 -8.49
C LEU A 86 -18.44 6.79 -8.86
N GLN A 87 -18.93 7.62 -7.95
CA GLN A 87 -19.00 9.07 -8.07
C GLN A 87 -18.20 9.68 -6.92
N ILE A 88 -17.20 10.51 -7.25
CA ILE A 88 -16.49 11.31 -6.25
C ILE A 88 -17.45 12.42 -5.80
N THR A 89 -17.84 12.39 -4.52
CA THR A 89 -18.75 13.37 -3.91
C THR A 89 -18.04 14.36 -3.00
N GLN A 90 -16.86 14.00 -2.51
CA GLN A 90 -15.95 14.90 -1.81
C GLN A 90 -14.60 14.81 -2.50
N PRO A 91 -14.09 15.87 -3.13
CA PRO A 91 -12.80 15.81 -3.83
C PRO A 91 -11.65 15.53 -2.86
N PRO A 92 -10.51 15.04 -3.38
CA PRO A 92 -9.31 14.82 -2.59
C PRO A 92 -8.92 16.06 -1.77
N ASN A 93 -8.73 15.90 -0.46
CA ASN A 93 -8.13 16.94 0.38
C ASN A 93 -6.61 17.00 0.17
N ALA A 94 -5.90 17.83 0.94
CA ALA A 94 -4.45 17.96 0.86
C ALA A 94 -3.68 16.64 1.11
N GLN A 95 -4.30 15.66 1.77
CA GLN A 95 -3.72 14.34 1.99
C GLN A 95 -4.05 13.35 0.86
N GLY A 96 -4.88 13.74 -0.11
CA GLY A 96 -5.35 12.87 -1.18
C GLY A 96 -6.54 11.99 -0.80
N ILE A 97 -7.10 12.17 0.41
CA ILE A 97 -8.26 11.41 0.91
C ILE A 97 -9.53 12.06 0.38
N TYR A 98 -10.43 11.24 -0.14
CA TYR A 98 -11.65 11.70 -0.80
C TYR A 98 -12.85 10.84 -0.40
N GLY A 99 -14.04 11.33 -0.70
CA GLY A 99 -15.30 10.67 -0.41
C GLY A 99 -16.03 10.30 -1.70
N VAL A 100 -16.67 9.14 -1.72
CA VAL A 100 -17.40 8.66 -2.88
C VAL A 100 -18.78 8.16 -2.51
N GLN A 101 -19.71 8.24 -3.45
CA GLN A 101 -20.89 7.39 -3.52
C GLN A 101 -20.64 6.29 -4.55
N TRP A 102 -20.90 5.04 -4.20
CA TRP A 102 -20.68 3.91 -5.10
C TRP A 102 -21.85 2.93 -5.11
N ARG A 103 -21.93 2.12 -6.17
CA ARG A 103 -22.93 1.05 -6.35
C ARG A 103 -22.24 -0.24 -6.76
N HIS A 104 -22.65 -1.35 -6.16
CA HIS A 104 -22.16 -2.69 -6.52
C HIS A 104 -22.93 -3.25 -7.73
N ARG A 105 -22.34 -4.24 -8.42
CA ARG A 105 -22.95 -4.87 -9.61
C ARG A 105 -24.12 -5.79 -9.30
N ASP A 106 -24.25 -6.27 -8.06
CA ASP A 106 -25.37 -7.13 -7.63
C ASP A 106 -26.72 -6.41 -7.49
N GLY A 107 -26.78 -5.10 -7.77
CA GLY A 107 -28.01 -4.31 -7.67
C GLY A 107 -28.25 -3.68 -6.30
N SER A 108 -27.32 -3.81 -5.34
CA SER A 108 -27.40 -3.15 -4.03
C SER A 108 -27.58 -1.63 -4.13
N ALA A 109 -28.18 -1.03 -3.09
CA ALA A 109 -28.33 0.42 -2.97
C ALA A 109 -26.97 1.14 -2.90
N ARG A 110 -26.94 2.45 -3.19
CA ARG A 110 -25.71 3.26 -3.13
C ARG A 110 -25.19 3.40 -1.69
N LYS A 111 -23.88 3.47 -1.54
CA LYS A 111 -23.21 3.69 -0.24
C LYS A 111 -22.13 4.77 -0.34
N PHE A 112 -22.00 5.55 0.73
CA PHE A 112 -20.88 6.45 0.94
C PHE A 112 -19.67 5.74 1.55
N SER A 113 -18.47 6.08 1.08
CA SER A 113 -17.20 5.64 1.66
C SER A 113 -16.14 6.74 1.56
N THR A 114 -15.24 6.83 2.55
CA THR A 114 -13.96 7.53 2.40
C THR A 114 -12.91 6.60 1.81
N PHE A 115 -12.04 7.18 0.98
CA PHE A 115 -11.08 6.44 0.17
C PHE A 115 -9.64 6.86 0.44
N PHE A 116 -8.75 5.85 0.44
CA PHE A 116 -7.31 6.06 0.39
C PHE A 116 -6.92 6.80 -0.90
N PRO A 117 -5.81 7.57 -0.91
CA PRO A 117 -5.30 8.18 -2.12
C PRO A 117 -5.15 7.19 -3.27
N ASP A 118 -5.64 7.53 -4.46
CA ASP A 118 -5.62 6.64 -5.65
C ASP A 118 -4.21 6.21 -6.04
N ARG A 119 -3.19 7.02 -5.75
CA ARG A 119 -1.78 6.69 -6.03
C ARG A 119 -1.21 5.56 -5.15
N CYS A 120 -1.92 5.16 -4.09
CA CYS A 120 -1.47 4.10 -3.22
C CYS A 120 -1.74 2.73 -3.85
N SER A 121 -0.71 1.88 -3.87
CA SER A 121 -0.86 0.48 -4.28
C SER A 121 -1.66 -0.32 -3.25
N LYS A 122 -2.21 -1.47 -3.68
CA LYS A 122 -2.84 -2.45 -2.78
C LYS A 122 -1.97 -2.76 -1.57
N GLN A 123 -0.69 -3.04 -1.80
CA GLN A 123 0.25 -3.39 -0.73
C GLN A 123 0.51 -2.22 0.22
N GLN A 124 0.65 -1.00 -0.29
CA GLN A 124 0.83 0.20 0.53
C GLN A 124 -0.36 0.44 1.46
N VAL A 125 -1.58 0.25 0.94
CA VAL A 125 -2.81 0.35 1.75
C VAL A 125 -2.85 -0.73 2.82
N LEU A 126 -2.56 -1.99 2.46
CA LEU A 126 -2.52 -3.12 3.40
C LEU A 126 -1.47 -2.92 4.51
N ASN A 127 -0.26 -2.47 4.15
CA ASN A 127 0.80 -2.14 5.11
C ASN A 127 0.36 -1.03 6.06
N SER A 128 -0.30 0.02 5.54
CA SER A 128 -0.80 1.12 6.36
C SER A 128 -1.89 0.69 7.34
N ILE A 129 -2.80 -0.19 6.91
CA ILE A 129 -3.82 -0.77 7.79
C ILE A 129 -3.18 -1.62 8.89
N ALA A 130 -2.24 -2.50 8.53
CA ALA A 130 -1.51 -3.35 9.46
C ALA A 130 -0.76 -2.53 10.53
N HIS A 131 -0.09 -1.46 10.10
CA HIS A 131 0.61 -0.55 11.00
C HIS A 131 -0.34 0.20 11.92
N ALA A 132 -1.41 0.81 11.37
CA ALA A 132 -2.41 1.53 12.16
C ALA A 132 -3.04 0.63 13.24
N ALA A 133 -3.35 -0.62 12.88
CA ALA A 133 -3.98 -1.57 13.79
C ALA A 133 -3.08 -1.97 14.97
N THR A 134 -1.76 -1.85 14.83
CA THR A 134 -0.77 -2.18 15.87
C THR A 134 -0.20 -0.95 16.59
N HIS A 135 -0.47 0.25 16.07
CA HIS A 135 0.00 1.53 16.61
C HIS A 135 -1.18 2.46 16.85
N PRO A 136 -2.04 2.13 17.83
CA PRO A 136 -3.26 2.88 18.05
C PRO A 136 -2.97 4.31 18.50
N ILE A 137 -3.83 5.22 18.08
CA ILE A 137 -3.87 6.62 18.52
C ILE A 137 -5.28 6.94 19.02
N THR A 138 -5.42 8.07 19.71
CA THR A 138 -6.74 8.65 19.98
C THR A 138 -7.46 8.94 18.66
N CYS A 139 -8.66 8.39 18.51
CA CYS A 139 -9.47 8.61 17.32
C CYS A 139 -9.82 10.09 17.14
N PRO A 140 -9.68 10.65 15.92
CA PRO A 140 -10.23 11.97 15.61
C PRO A 140 -11.73 12.04 15.87
N ALA A 141 -12.25 13.23 16.18
CA ALA A 141 -13.68 13.43 16.48
C ALA A 141 -14.62 13.02 15.32
N THR A 142 -14.11 13.02 14.08
CA THR A 142 -14.85 12.60 12.88
C THR A 142 -14.89 11.09 12.68
N ALA A 143 -14.16 10.31 13.49
CA ALA A 143 -14.18 8.86 13.41
C ALA A 143 -15.43 8.27 14.10
N PRO A 144 -15.97 7.14 13.60
CA PRO A 144 -17.04 6.44 14.30
C PRO A 144 -16.61 5.96 15.69
N ARG A 145 -17.50 6.07 16.68
CA ARG A 145 -17.21 5.75 18.10
C ARG A 145 -16.80 4.30 18.35
N TRP A 146 -17.15 3.38 17.46
CA TRP A 146 -16.82 1.96 17.55
C TRP A 146 -15.42 1.63 17.02
N ALA A 147 -14.78 2.57 16.32
CA ALA A 147 -13.54 2.29 15.61
C ALA A 147 -12.33 2.34 16.55
N TRP A 148 -11.35 1.49 16.28
CA TRP A 148 -9.98 1.80 16.65
C TRP A 148 -9.38 2.75 15.61
N CYS A 149 -8.38 3.54 15.99
CA CYS A 149 -7.65 4.39 15.07
C CYS A 149 -6.14 4.24 15.22
N GLY A 150 -5.40 4.43 14.14
CA GLY A 150 -3.93 4.40 14.12
C GLY A 150 -3.37 5.28 12.99
N ARG A 151 -2.06 5.54 13.01
CA ARG A 151 -1.40 6.28 11.92
C ARG A 151 -1.18 5.39 10.71
N ASN A 152 -1.22 5.97 9.51
CA ASN A 152 -0.97 5.27 8.25
C ASN A 152 0.48 4.78 8.06
N SER A 153 1.44 5.36 8.77
CA SER A 153 2.86 5.01 8.66
C SER A 153 3.64 5.36 9.94
N PRO A 154 4.79 4.72 10.20
CA PRO A 154 5.60 4.99 11.39
C PRO A 154 6.27 6.36 11.35
N ARG A 155 6.56 6.86 10.14
CA ARG A 155 7.23 8.13 9.85
C ARG A 155 6.72 8.65 8.50
N GLU A 156 6.96 9.93 8.25
CA GLU A 156 6.70 10.56 6.94
C GLU A 156 7.54 9.90 5.83
N ASN A 157 7.03 9.93 4.60
CA ASN A 157 7.73 9.46 3.39
C ASN A 157 8.21 7.99 3.42
N SER A 158 7.56 7.13 4.20
CA SER A 158 7.88 5.70 4.23
C SER A 158 7.23 4.99 3.03
N GLN A 159 8.01 4.79 1.95
CA GLN A 159 7.56 4.33 0.63
C GLN A 159 6.76 3.01 0.63
N GLN A 160 6.95 2.16 1.63
CA GLN A 160 6.21 0.90 1.80
C GLN A 160 4.76 1.09 2.30
N PHE A 161 4.39 2.28 2.75
CA PHE A 161 3.06 2.64 3.26
C PHE A 161 2.35 3.62 2.32
N CYS A 162 1.03 3.68 2.40
CA CYS A 162 0.24 4.64 1.64
C CYS A 162 0.49 6.06 2.16
N GLN A 163 1.13 6.90 1.34
CA GLN A 163 1.55 8.26 1.71
C GLN A 163 0.49 9.31 1.36
N ALA A 164 0.32 10.31 2.23
CA ALA A 164 -0.52 11.48 1.96
C ALA A 164 0.10 12.40 0.90
N ASN A 165 -0.73 13.06 0.10
CA ASN A 165 -0.26 13.96 -0.98
C ASN A 165 0.68 15.08 -0.49
N ASN A 166 0.44 15.61 0.71
CA ASN A 166 1.23 16.64 1.37
C ASN A 166 2.35 16.10 2.28
N GLY A 167 2.61 14.79 2.30
CA GLY A 167 3.65 14.16 3.11
C GLY A 167 3.31 13.95 4.59
N THR A 168 2.22 14.53 5.10
CA THR A 168 1.85 14.39 6.52
C THR A 168 1.18 13.05 6.82
N PRO A 169 1.32 12.49 8.03
CA PRO A 169 0.56 11.29 8.40
C PRO A 169 -0.94 11.56 8.45
N PHE A 170 -1.75 10.56 8.13
CA PHE A 170 -3.21 10.58 8.32
C PHE A 170 -3.67 9.43 9.22
N ALA A 171 -4.84 9.61 9.83
CA ALA A 171 -5.46 8.59 10.66
C ALA A 171 -6.24 7.58 9.81
N ILE A 172 -6.10 6.30 10.16
CA ILE A 172 -6.92 5.20 9.67
C ILE A 172 -7.80 4.76 10.82
N ALA A 173 -9.10 4.62 10.56
CA ALA A 173 -10.04 3.99 11.47
C ALA A 173 -10.36 2.57 10.99
N GLY A 174 -10.68 1.65 11.90
CA GLY A 174 -11.09 0.30 11.51
C GLY A 174 -11.84 -0.46 12.60
N ALA A 175 -12.29 -1.67 12.26
CA ALA A 175 -12.99 -2.58 13.17
C ALA A 175 -12.33 -3.96 13.18
N ARG A 176 -12.33 -4.60 14.34
CA ARG A 176 -11.94 -6.01 14.48
C ARG A 176 -13.18 -6.90 14.62
N LEU A 177 -13.08 -8.12 14.12
CA LEU A 177 -13.98 -9.20 14.52
C LEU A 177 -13.63 -9.67 15.94
N ARG A 178 -14.50 -10.49 16.53
CA ARG A 178 -14.30 -11.08 17.87
C ARG A 178 -13.01 -11.92 17.96
N ASP A 179 -12.59 -12.51 16.84
CA ASP A 179 -11.36 -13.30 16.72
C ASP A 179 -10.10 -12.45 16.43
N GLY A 180 -10.24 -11.11 16.44
CA GLY A 180 -9.12 -10.18 16.28
C GLY A 180 -8.79 -9.79 14.83
N ARG A 181 -9.31 -10.52 13.83
CA ARG A 181 -9.14 -10.19 12.41
C ARG A 181 -9.68 -8.79 12.09
N ILE A 182 -9.03 -8.09 11.17
CA ILE A 182 -9.41 -6.73 10.78
C ILE A 182 -10.49 -6.82 9.70
N ASN A 183 -11.74 -6.51 10.07
CA ASN A 183 -12.87 -6.62 9.14
C ASN A 183 -12.98 -5.44 8.17
N THR A 184 -12.57 -4.25 8.61
CA THR A 184 -12.62 -3.03 7.81
C THR A 184 -11.58 -2.05 8.30
N ALA A 185 -11.12 -1.19 7.38
CA ALA A 185 -10.28 -0.05 7.67
C ALA A 185 -10.40 1.01 6.56
N PHE A 186 -10.40 2.28 6.93
CA PHE A 186 -10.57 3.39 5.99
C PHE A 186 -9.84 4.64 6.50
N PRO A 187 -9.40 5.52 5.61
CA PRO A 187 -8.80 6.77 6.02
C PRO A 187 -9.87 7.72 6.55
N ILE A 188 -9.52 8.42 7.62
CA ILE A 188 -10.32 9.53 8.15
C ILE A 188 -10.01 10.77 7.33
N ARG A 189 -11.02 11.28 6.62
CA ARG A 189 -10.96 12.58 5.97
C ARG A 189 -11.24 13.66 7.01
N GLN A 190 -10.23 14.45 7.34
CA GLN A 190 -10.35 15.66 8.14
C GLN A 190 -10.58 16.88 7.24
#